data_AF-A0AAX3FTV1-F1
#
_entry.id   AF-A0AAX3FTV1-F1
#
_cell.length_a   1.000
_cell.length_b   1.000
_cell.length_c   1.000
_cell.angle_alpha   90.00
_cell.angle_beta   90.00
_cell.angle_gamma   90.00
#
_symmetry.space_group_name_H-M   'P 1'
#
loop_
_entity.id
_entity.type
_entity.pdbx_description
1 polymer ?
#
loop_
_entity_poly.entity_id
_entity_poly.type
_entity_poly.pdbx_seq_one_letter_code
_entity_poly.pdbx_strand_id
1 'polypeptide(L)' 'MSPENLTMVIRQPKDPRARELLLEQVRHVVKLYGGRVTSTAHGDEISLSMKLADRLPIHEVEAARQELATQFPEQLRQA' A
#
# COMPACT_ATOMS: atom_id res chain seq x y z
N MET A 1 -3.77 -18.63 -11.59
CA MET A 1 -2.90 -17.90 -10.65
C MET A 1 -3.75 -16.81 -10.01
N SER A 2 -3.74 -16.70 -8.69
CA SER A 2 -4.36 -15.55 -8.01
C SER A 2 -3.60 -14.28 -8.40
N PRO A 3 -4.27 -13.14 -8.57
CA PRO A 3 -3.60 -11.89 -8.93
C PRO A 3 -2.58 -11.49 -7.85
N GLU A 4 -1.33 -11.26 -8.26
CA GLU A 4 -0.29 -10.74 -7.39
C GLU A 4 -0.52 -9.24 -7.13
N ASN A 5 -0.39 -8.82 -5.87
CA ASN A 5 -0.60 -7.44 -5.45
C ASN A 5 0.75 -6.80 -5.10
N LEU A 6 0.94 -5.54 -5.50
CA LEU A 6 2.11 -4.73 -5.17
C LEU A 6 1.67 -3.50 -4.37
N THR A 7 2.29 -3.28 -3.21
CA THR A 7 2.11 -2.06 -2.42
C THR A 7 3.24 -1.07 -2.71
N MET A 8 2.89 0.16 -3.09
CA MET A 8 3.86 1.22 -3.40
C MET A 8 3.63 2.44 -2.51
N VAL A 9 4.71 2.97 -1.91
CA VAL A 9 4.69 4.23 -1.17
C VAL A 9 5.43 5.29 -1.97
N ILE A 10 4.72 6.35 -2.37
CA ILE A 10 5.26 7.40 -3.23
C ILE A 10 5.14 8.75 -2.52
N ARG A 11 6.28 9.44 -2.33
CA ARG A 11 6.27 10.83 -1.85
C ARG A 11 5.71 11.73 -2.94
N GLN A 12 4.57 12.36 -2.67
CA GLN A 12 3.90 13.21 -3.66
C GLN A 12 4.55 14.60 -3.78
N PRO A 13 4.49 15.24 -4.96
CA PRO A 13 4.88 16.62 -5.15
C PRO A 13 4.14 17.58 -4.21
N LYS A 14 4.76 18.71 -3.85
CA LYS A 14 4.09 19.73 -3.02
C LYS A 14 2.94 20.41 -3.77
N ASP A 15 3.11 20.63 -5.07
CA ASP A 15 2.09 21.25 -5.92
C ASP A 15 0.89 20.31 -6.17
N PRO A 16 -0.36 20.70 -5.85
CA PRO A 16 -1.53 19.85 -6.01
C PRO A 16 -1.75 19.31 -7.42
N ARG A 17 -1.51 20.12 -8.45
CA ARG A 17 -1.69 19.69 -9.85
C ARG A 17 -0.69 18.61 -10.24
N ALA A 18 0.56 18.78 -9.81
CA ALA A 18 1.59 17.76 -9.99
C ALA A 18 1.26 16.44 -9.24
N ARG A 19 0.54 16.48 -8.10
CA ARG A 19 0.07 15.27 -7.40
C ARG A 19 -0.96 14.50 -8.23
N GLU A 20 -1.95 15.21 -8.75
CA GLU A 20 -3.01 14.62 -9.58
C GLU A 20 -2.42 14.00 -10.85
N LEU A 21 -1.54 14.74 -11.53
CA LEU A 21 -0.85 14.26 -12.73
C LEU A 21 -0.01 13.01 -12.44
N LEU A 22 0.75 13.00 -11.33
CA LEU A 22 1.53 11.83 -10.93
C LEU A 22 0.63 10.60 -10.76
N LEU A 23 -0.49 10.75 -10.05
CA LEU A 23 -1.42 9.64 -9.84
C LEU A 23 -2.02 9.11 -11.14
N GLU A 24 -2.38 10.02 -12.06
CA GLU A 24 -2.87 9.66 -13.38
C GLU A 24 -1.82 8.87 -14.18
N GLN A 25 -0.57 9.34 -14.19
CA GLN A 25 0.52 8.67 -14.89
C GLN A 25 0.82 7.28 -14.32
N VAL A 26 0.81 7.11 -12.99
CA VAL A 26 0.99 5.80 -12.35
C VAL A 26 -0.13 4.85 -12.77
N ARG A 27 -1.40 5.30 -12.72
CA ARG A 27 -2.55 4.49 -13.19
C ARG A 27 -2.42 4.11 -14.65
N HIS A 28 -1.95 5.03 -15.49
CA HIS A 28 -1.74 4.78 -16.91
C HIS A 28 -0.69 3.69 -17.15
N VAL A 29 0.48 3.80 -16.53
CA VAL A 29 1.56 2.80 -16.67
C VAL A 29 1.10 1.44 -16.17
N VAL A 30 0.45 1.37 -15.00
CA VAL A 30 -0.07 0.09 -14.47
C VAL A 30 -1.04 -0.56 -15.45
N LYS A 31 -1.94 0.22 -16.06
CA LYS A 31 -2.89 -0.26 -17.06
C LYS A 31 -2.19 -0.73 -18.35
N LEU A 32 -1.14 -0.04 -18.79
CA LEU A 32 -0.38 -0.39 -20.00
C LEU A 32 0.18 -1.82 -19.94
N TYR A 33 0.58 -2.27 -18.74
CA TYR A 33 1.11 -3.61 -18.50
C TYR A 33 0.05 -4.62 -18.00
N GLY A 34 -1.23 -4.32 -18.17
CA GLY A 34 -2.33 -5.24 -17.80
C GLY A 34 -2.65 -5.30 -16.31
N GLY A 35 -2.02 -4.46 -15.49
CA GLY A 35 -2.33 -4.30 -14.08
C GLY A 35 -3.55 -3.40 -13.82
N ARG A 36 -3.95 -3.32 -12.55
CA ARG A 36 -4.98 -2.40 -12.08
C ARG A 36 -4.59 -1.83 -10.73
N VAL A 37 -4.71 -0.51 -10.57
CA VAL A 37 -4.63 0.12 -9.24
C VAL A 37 -5.94 -0.20 -8.51
N THR A 38 -5.87 -1.06 -7.50
CA THR A 38 -7.03 -1.56 -6.73
C THR A 38 -7.34 -0.71 -5.51
N SER A 39 -6.36 0.03 -4.98
CA SER A 39 -6.53 0.94 -3.85
C SER A 39 -5.55 2.11 -3.93
N THR A 40 -5.93 3.24 -3.33
CA THR A 40 -5.05 4.40 -3.11
C THR A 40 -5.33 4.95 -1.72
N ALA A 41 -4.30 5.06 -0.88
CA ALA A 41 -4.37 5.77 0.40
C ALA A 41 -3.79 7.18 0.22
N HIS A 42 -4.49 8.20 0.72
CA HIS A 42 -4.04 9.58 0.65
C HIS A 42 -3.59 10.08 2.02
N GLY A 43 -2.42 10.73 2.07
CA GLY A 43 -1.95 11.41 3.27
C GLY A 43 -1.13 10.51 4.18
N ASP A 44 -1.40 10.59 5.48
CA ASP A 44 -0.51 10.12 6.55
C ASP A 44 -0.89 8.74 7.07
N GLU A 45 -1.87 8.03 6.50
CA GLU A 45 -2.31 6.71 6.98
C GLU A 45 -1.18 5.67 6.98
N ILE A 46 -0.33 5.67 5.94
CA ILE A 46 0.84 4.80 5.89
C ILE A 46 1.91 5.26 6.89
N SER A 47 2.14 6.57 7.01
CA SER A 47 3.07 7.10 8.02
C SER A 47 2.58 6.82 9.45
N LEU A 48 1.27 6.83 9.66
CA LEU A 48 0.60 6.59 10.93
C LEU A 48 0.69 5.11 11.28
N SER A 49 0.44 4.21 10.33
CA SER A 49 0.62 2.78 10.55
C SER A 49 2.08 2.43 10.83
N MET A 50 3.04 3.06 10.13
CA MET A 50 4.46 2.93 10.43
C MET A 50 4.81 3.43 11.83
N LYS A 51 4.36 4.63 12.21
CA LYS A 51 4.60 5.18 13.55
C LYS A 51 3.92 4.38 14.66
N LEU A 52 2.77 3.77 14.39
CA LEU A 52 2.10 2.88 15.32
C LEU A 52 2.90 1.59 15.47
N ALA A 53 3.38 0.98 14.37
CA ALA A 53 4.24 -0.19 14.43
C ALA A 53 5.52 0.07 15.23
N ASP A 54 6.13 1.25 15.11
CA ASP A 54 7.31 1.64 15.91
C ASP A 54 7.02 1.79 17.42
N ARG A 55 5.75 1.99 17.81
CA ARG A 55 5.33 2.22 19.20
C ARG A 55 4.71 0.99 19.86
N LEU A 56 4.20 0.06 19.05
CA LEU A 56 3.54 -1.14 19.55
C LEU A 56 4.59 -2.18 19.97
N PRO A 57 4.33 -2.95 21.04
CA PRO A 57 5.11 -4.12 21.35
C PRO A 57 5.12 -5.10 20.16
N ILE A 58 6.29 -5.70 19.89
CA ILE A 58 6.50 -6.62 18.75
C ILE A 58 5.44 -7.73 18.71
N HIS A 59 5.03 -8.26 19.87
CA HIS A 59 4.05 -9.35 19.93
C HIS A 59 2.65 -8.92 19.43
N GLU A 60 2.26 -7.66 19.60
CA GLU A 60 0.98 -7.14 19.07
C GLU A 60 1.05 -6.93 17.55
N VAL A 61 2.22 -6.51 17.04
CA VAL A 61 2.46 -6.38 15.59
C VAL A 61 2.40 -7.74 14.90
N GLU A 62 3.03 -8.76 15.49
CA GLU A 62 3.00 -10.12 14.94
C GLU A 62 1.62 -10.75 15.01
N ALA A 63 0.84 -10.51 16.08
CA ALA A 63 -0.55 -10.93 16.15
C ALA A 63 -1.40 -10.32 15.02
N ALA A 64 -1.26 -9.00 14.78
CA ALA A 64 -1.95 -8.32 13.69
C ALA A 64 -1.53 -8.88 12.30
N ARG A 65 -0.26 -9.23 12.10
CA ARG A 65 0.20 -9.89 10.87
C ARG A 65 -0.43 -11.27 10.67
N GLN A 66 -0.55 -12.06 11.74
CA GLN A 66 -1.19 -13.38 11.69
C GLN A 66 -2.69 -13.29 11.41
N GLU A 67 -3.39 -12.33 12.02
CA GLU A 67 -4.80 -12.06 11.73
C GLU A 67 -5.00 -11.64 10.27
N LEU A 68 -4.13 -10.76 9.76
CA LEU A 68 -4.16 -10.34 8.37
C LEU A 68 -3.86 -11.51 7.41
N ALA A 69 -2.93 -12.42 7.76
CA ALA A 69 -2.63 -13.62 6.99
C ALA A 69 -3.83 -14.58 6.95
N THR A 70 -4.62 -14.61 8.02
CA THR A 70 -5.80 -15.46 8.15
C THR A 70 -7.00 -14.87 7.41
N GLN A 71 -7.18 -13.55 7.45
CA GLN A 71 -8.26 -12.84 6.76
C GLN A 71 -8.00 -12.62 5.26
N PHE A 72 -6.74 -12.44 4.87
CA PHE A 72 -6.31 -12.15 3.49
C PHE A 72 -5.14 -13.06 3.07
N PRO A 73 -5.37 -14.38 2.96
CA PRO A 73 -4.31 -15.37 2.72
C PRO A 73 -3.54 -15.20 1.40
N GLU A 74 -4.05 -14.40 0.46
CA GLU A 74 -3.42 -14.14 -0.84
C GLU A 74 -2.52 -12.88 -0.85
N GLN A 75 -2.54 -12.03 0.19
CA GLN A 75 -1.84 -10.73 0.19
C GLN A 75 -0.50 -10.72 0.94
N LEU A 76 -0.19 -11.74 1.75
CA LEU A 76 0.98 -11.76 2.65
C LEU A 76 2.13 -12.69 2.24
N ARG A 77 2.07 -13.34 1.07
CA ARG A 77 3.16 -14.24 0.63
C ARG A 77 4.42 -13.54 0.11
N GLN A 78 4.49 -12.22 0.02
CA GLN A 78 5.63 -11.51 -0.58
C GLN A 78 5.98 -10.16 0.09
N ALA A 79 5.97 -10.09 1.43
CA ALA A 79 6.62 -8.99 2.16
C ALA A 79 7.96 -9.46 2.72
#